data_AF-A0AB37H7T4-F1
#
_entry.id   AF-A0AB37H7T4-F1
#
_cell.length_a   1.000
_cell.length_b   1.000
_cell.length_c   1.000
_cell.angle_alpha   90.00
_cell.angle_beta   90.00
_cell.angle_gamma   90.00
#
_symmetry.space_group_name_H-M   'P 1'
#
loop_
_entity.id
_entity.type
_entity.pdbx_description
1 polymer ?
#
loop_
_entity_poly.entity_id
_entity_poly.type
_entity_poly.pdbx_seq_one_letter_code
_entity_poly.pdbx_strand_id
1 'polypeptide(L)'
;MVIKMDGKSVDITKQNIERLKELFPEVLTDGEKIDFDMLRTVLGEIVEDHNERYQFTWHGKKQAIFGAQKPSKGTLRPVPEKSKNFDTTENLYIEGDNLEVLKLLQKSYNSKVKLIYIVIHSLLKYCPLSILRLRFIG
;
A
#
# COMPACT_ATOMS: atom_id res chain seq x y z
N MET A 1 -7.84 19.28 -20.70
CA MET A 1 -7.26 17.93 -20.83
C MET A 1 -7.66 17.13 -19.60
N VAL A 2 -8.49 16.11 -19.74
CA VAL A 2 -8.87 15.25 -18.61
C VAL A 2 -7.75 14.22 -18.45
N ILE A 3 -6.96 14.35 -17.38
CA ILE A 3 -5.96 13.34 -17.02
C ILE A 3 -6.74 12.09 -16.61
N LYS A 4 -6.74 11.08 -17.48
CA LYS A 4 -7.37 9.78 -17.25
C LYS A 4 -6.56 9.08 -16.16
N MET A 5 -6.90 9.30 -14.90
CA MET A 5 -6.26 8.63 -13.78
C MET A 5 -6.79 7.21 -13.72
N ASP A 6 -5.93 6.22 -13.96
CA ASP A 6 -6.27 4.82 -13.68
C ASP A 6 -6.62 4.69 -12.20
N GLY A 7 -7.87 4.31 -11.90
CA GLY A 7 -8.41 4.15 -10.55
C GLY A 7 -7.84 2.94 -9.80
N LYS A 8 -6.68 2.43 -10.22
CA LYS A 8 -5.97 1.34 -9.55
C LYS A 8 -4.96 1.91 -8.58
N SER A 9 -4.82 1.29 -7.41
CA SER A 9 -3.72 1.63 -6.50
C SER A 9 -2.37 1.32 -7.16
N VAL A 10 -1.31 1.89 -6.59
CA VAL A 10 0.06 1.72 -7.08
C VAL A 10 0.44 0.24 -7.11
N ASP A 11 1.01 -0.23 -8.22
CA ASP A 11 1.58 -1.58 -8.34
C ASP A 11 3.01 -1.57 -7.76
N ILE A 12 3.11 -2.01 -6.51
CA ILE A 12 4.37 -2.05 -5.76
C ILE A 12 5.37 -3.00 -6.42
N THR A 13 4.89 -4.10 -7.02
CA THR A 13 5.75 -5.09 -7.66
C THR A 13 6.43 -4.48 -8.88
N LYS A 14 5.66 -3.79 -9.73
CA LYS A 14 6.21 -3.10 -10.90
C LYS A 14 7.22 -2.03 -10.52
N GLN A 15 6.91 -1.21 -9.50
CA GLN A 15 7.84 -0.19 -9.01
C GLN A 15 9.15 -0.78 -8.47
N ASN A 16 9.08 -1.93 -7.79
CA ASN A 16 10.27 -2.61 -7.30
C ASN A 16 11.13 -3.13 -8.45
N ILE A 17 10.51 -3.66 -9.52
CA ILE A 17 11.22 -4.09 -10.72
C ILE A 17 11.88 -2.89 -11.42
N GLU A 18 11.18 -1.76 -11.55
CA GLU A 18 11.73 -0.53 -12.14
C GLU A 18 12.92 0.01 -11.32
N ARG A 19 12.83 0.01 -9.98
CA ARG A 19 13.97 0.38 -9.12
C ARG A 19 15.15 -0.57 -9.26
N LEU A 20 14.90 -1.88 -9.36
CA LEU A 20 15.95 -2.85 -9.59
C LEU A 20 16.61 -2.64 -10.95
N LYS A 21 15.84 -2.26 -11.98
CA LYS A 21 16.36 -1.88 -13.30
C LYS A 21 17.28 -0.67 -13.25
N GLU A 22 16.93 0.35 -12.46
CA GLU A 22 17.75 1.55 -12.28
C GLU A 22 19.06 1.24 -11.56
N LEU A 23 19.04 0.36 -10.56
CA LEU A 23 20.21 0.03 -9.75
C LEU A 23 21.13 -1.02 -10.39
N PHE A 24 20.54 -2.04 -11.02
CA PHE A 24 21.24 -3.21 -11.56
C PHE A 24 20.69 -3.60 -12.93
N PRO A 25 20.95 -2.80 -13.98
CA PRO A 25 20.45 -3.08 -15.32
C PRO A 25 20.96 -4.42 -15.88
N GLU A 26 22.14 -4.86 -15.44
CA GLU A 26 22.84 -6.08 -15.86
C GLU A 26 22.13 -7.37 -15.42
N VAL A 27 21.26 -7.28 -14.42
CA VAL A 27 20.53 -8.41 -13.82
C VAL A 27 19.26 -8.77 -14.62
N LEU A 28 18.85 -7.92 -15.55
CA LEU A 28 17.65 -8.12 -16.35
C LEU A 28 17.98 -8.88 -17.63
N THR A 29 17.35 -10.04 -17.81
CA THR A 29 17.41 -10.80 -19.05
C THR A 29 16.44 -10.23 -20.09
N ASP A 30 16.71 -10.48 -21.38
CA ASP A 30 15.77 -10.20 -22.48
C ASP A 30 14.39 -10.82 -22.20
N GLY A 31 13.45 -9.98 -21.78
CA GLY A 31 12.11 -10.39 -21.33
C GLY A 31 11.69 -9.89 -19.94
N GLU A 32 12.39 -8.92 -19.34
CA GLU A 32 12.06 -8.32 -18.01
C GLU A 32 12.05 -9.32 -16.85
N LYS A 33 12.74 -10.45 -17.01
CA LYS A 33 12.95 -11.43 -15.93
C LYS A 33 14.23 -11.08 -15.17
N ILE A 34 14.18 -11.28 -13.85
CA ILE A 34 15.33 -11.06 -12.96
C ILE A 34 16.14 -12.36 -12.92
N ASP A 35 17.39 -12.28 -13.36
CA ASP A 35 18.35 -13.36 -13.20
C ASP A 35 18.90 -13.34 -11.76
N PHE A 36 18.47 -14.29 -10.93
CA PHE A 36 18.91 -14.37 -9.55
C PHE A 36 20.38 -14.73 -9.40
N ASP A 37 20.97 -15.43 -10.37
CA ASP A 37 22.38 -15.81 -10.33
C ASP A 37 23.24 -14.58 -10.64
N MET A 38 22.86 -13.79 -11.64
CA MET A 38 23.53 -12.51 -11.91
C MET A 38 23.35 -11.51 -10.75
N LEU A 39 22.17 -11.45 -10.13
CA LEU A 39 21.94 -10.59 -8.96
C LEU A 39 22.86 -10.98 -7.79
N ARG A 40 23.06 -12.28 -7.56
CA ARG A 40 23.99 -12.78 -6.55
C ARG A 40 25.43 -12.38 -6.88
N THR A 41 25.85 -12.50 -8.13
CA THR A 41 27.18 -12.07 -8.59
C THR A 41 27.40 -10.58 -8.37
N VAL A 42 26.42 -9.73 -8.70
CA VAL A 42 26.51 -8.27 -8.55
C VAL A 42 26.53 -7.85 -7.07
N LEU A 43 25.77 -8.53 -6.20
CA LEU A 43 25.75 -8.26 -4.75
C LEU A 43 26.97 -8.80 -4.00
N GLY A 44 27.76 -9.69 -4.60
CA GLY A 44 29.01 -10.22 -4.05
C GLY A 44 28.84 -11.08 -2.79
N GLU A 45 29.89 -11.14 -1.97
CA GLU A 45 30.02 -11.99 -0.76
C GLU A 45 29.01 -11.68 0.38
N ILE A 46 28.17 -10.64 0.24
CA ILE A 46 27.16 -10.25 1.24
C ILE A 46 25.92 -11.16 1.18
N VAL A 47 25.76 -11.96 0.12
CA VAL A 47 24.66 -12.92 0.04
C VAL A 47 24.99 -14.15 0.89
N GLU A 48 24.71 -14.06 2.19
CA GLU A 48 24.86 -15.18 3.12
C GLU A 48 24.04 -16.39 2.67
N ASP A 49 24.71 -17.53 2.48
CA ASP A 49 24.16 -18.86 2.21
C ASP A 49 23.72 -19.58 3.51
N HIS A 50 23.95 -18.97 4.67
CA HIS A 50 23.64 -19.59 5.95
C HIS A 50 22.13 -19.61 6.23
N ASN A 51 21.62 -20.84 6.26
CA ASN A 51 20.23 -21.24 6.50
C ASN A 51 19.72 -20.93 7.92
N GLU A 52 20.55 -20.35 8.79
CA GLU A 52 20.22 -20.03 10.19
C GLU A 52 19.71 -18.59 10.36
N ARG A 53 18.73 -18.20 9.54
CA ARG A 53 18.03 -16.92 9.75
C ARG A 53 16.90 -17.13 10.74
N TYR A 54 16.93 -16.41 11.86
CA TYR A 54 15.76 -16.32 12.74
C TYR A 54 14.66 -15.52 12.02
N GLN A 55 13.84 -16.23 11.26
CA GLN A 55 12.70 -15.65 10.57
C GLN A 55 11.42 -16.08 11.29
N PHE A 56 10.60 -15.10 11.68
CA PHE A 56 9.25 -15.40 12.13
C PHE A 56 8.44 -15.93 10.94
N THR A 57 8.18 -17.24 10.91
CA THR A 57 7.37 -17.92 9.89
C THR A 57 6.07 -18.39 10.50
N TRP A 58 4.95 -18.00 9.87
CA TRP A 58 3.61 -18.44 10.26
C TRP A 58 2.81 -18.83 9.02
N HIS A 59 1.79 -19.66 9.20
CA HIS A 59 0.91 -20.06 8.12
C HIS A 59 0.24 -18.83 7.49
N GLY A 60 0.27 -18.72 6.16
CA GLY A 60 -0.31 -17.58 5.45
C GLY A 60 0.58 -16.33 5.33
N LYS A 61 1.82 -16.32 5.88
CA LYS A 61 2.75 -15.17 5.73
C LYS A 61 2.93 -14.73 4.27
N LYS A 62 3.18 -15.69 3.37
CA LYS A 62 3.37 -15.41 1.93
C LYS A 62 2.09 -14.84 1.30
N GLN A 63 0.92 -15.38 1.67
CA GLN A 63 -0.37 -14.90 1.18
C GLN A 63 -0.68 -13.49 1.69
N ALA A 64 -0.35 -13.17 2.94
CA ALA A 64 -0.51 -11.83 3.51
C ALA A 64 0.35 -10.78 2.77
N ILE A 65 1.61 -11.12 2.46
CA ILE A 65 2.50 -10.25 1.67
C ILE A 65 1.91 -10.03 0.27
N PHE A 66 1.48 -11.10 -0.41
CA PHE A 66 0.86 -11.00 -1.72
C PHE A 66 -0.43 -10.17 -1.69
N GLY A 67 -1.26 -10.35 -0.66
CA GLY A 67 -2.48 -9.57 -0.44
C GLY A 67 -2.23 -8.08 -0.25
N ALA A 68 -1.14 -7.70 0.44
CA ALA A 68 -0.73 -6.31 0.60
C ALA A 68 -0.21 -5.68 -0.70
N GLN A 69 0.50 -6.45 -1.53
CA GLN A 69 1.02 -5.99 -2.83
C GLN A 69 -0.04 -5.93 -3.92
N LYS A 70 -1.14 -6.69 -3.79
CA LYS A 70 -2.23 -6.70 -4.76
C LYS A 70 -2.87 -5.31 -4.88
N PRO A 71 -2.95 -4.72 -6.10
CA PRO A 71 -3.58 -3.43 -6.29
C PRO A 71 -5.06 -3.44 -5.91
N SER A 72 -5.50 -2.38 -5.21
CA SER A 72 -6.91 -2.11 -4.96
C SER A 72 -7.59 -1.61 -6.23
N LYS A 73 -8.86 -2.02 -6.42
CA LYS A 73 -9.75 -1.56 -7.49
C LYS A 73 -10.86 -0.62 -6.99
N GLY A 74 -10.90 -0.36 -5.68
CA GLY A 74 -11.96 0.42 -5.08
C GLY A 74 -11.78 1.93 -5.27
N THR A 75 -12.82 2.66 -4.92
CA THR A 75 -12.87 4.13 -4.91
C THR A 75 -13.58 4.60 -3.65
N LEU A 76 -13.18 5.78 -3.16
CA LEU A 76 -13.85 6.42 -2.03
C LEU A 76 -14.91 7.38 -2.56
N ARG A 77 -16.15 7.22 -2.11
CA ARG A 77 -17.26 8.11 -2.43
C ARG A 77 -17.65 8.96 -1.22
N PRO A 78 -17.72 10.30 -1.35
CA PRO A 78 -18.22 11.15 -0.28
C PRO A 78 -19.71 10.91 -0.03
N VAL A 79 -20.11 10.97 1.24
CA VAL A 79 -21.50 10.88 1.70
C VAL A 79 -21.87 12.19 2.41
N PRO A 80 -22.35 13.21 1.68
CA PRO A 80 -22.63 14.53 2.25
C PRO A 80 -23.66 14.48 3.38
N GLU A 81 -24.71 13.65 3.23
CA GLU A 81 -25.80 13.49 4.19
C GLU A 81 -25.34 13.07 5.60
N LYS A 82 -24.21 12.36 5.68
CA LYS A 82 -23.64 11.87 6.94
C LYS A 82 -22.39 12.65 7.38
N SER A 83 -22.03 13.69 6.63
CA SER A 83 -20.87 14.53 6.90
C SER A 83 -21.30 15.77 7.68
N LYS A 84 -20.43 16.24 8.57
CA LYS A 84 -20.64 17.50 9.32
C LYS A 84 -19.61 18.51 8.84
N ASN A 85 -20.07 19.68 8.38
CA ASN A 85 -19.24 20.76 7.81
C ASN A 85 -18.40 20.27 6.61
N PHE A 86 -19.09 19.81 5.55
CA PHE A 86 -18.50 19.17 4.38
C PHE A 86 -17.39 20.00 3.72
N ASP A 87 -17.59 21.31 3.59
CA ASP A 87 -16.68 22.19 2.83
C ASP A 87 -15.50 22.73 3.65
N THR A 88 -15.55 22.66 4.99
CA THR A 88 -14.58 23.33 5.87
C THR A 88 -13.80 22.39 6.78
N THR A 89 -14.18 21.10 6.85
CA THR A 89 -13.51 20.16 7.74
C THR A 89 -12.25 19.55 7.11
N GLU A 90 -11.20 19.45 7.93
CA GLU A 90 -9.96 18.75 7.59
C GLU A 90 -9.95 17.30 8.11
N ASN A 91 -11.00 16.89 8.83
CA ASN A 91 -11.08 15.55 9.44
C ASN A 91 -11.79 14.57 8.50
N LEU A 92 -11.20 13.39 8.32
CA LEU A 92 -11.71 12.34 7.45
C LEU A 92 -12.11 11.11 8.25
N TYR A 93 -13.31 10.58 7.97
CA TYR A 93 -13.74 9.28 8.46
C TYR A 93 -14.12 8.39 7.29
N ILE A 94 -13.47 7.24 7.18
CA ILE A 94 -13.64 6.31 6.08
C ILE A 94 -14.27 5.02 6.61
N GLU A 95 -15.36 4.60 5.98
CA GLU A 95 -15.98 3.30 6.24
C GLU A 95 -15.56 2.30 5.15
N GLY A 96 -14.94 1.20 5.56
CA GLY A 96 -14.52 0.12 4.66
C GLY A 96 -13.54 -0.84 5.31
N ASP A 97 -12.99 -1.74 4.50
CA ASP A 97 -11.85 -2.57 4.90
C ASP A 97 -10.59 -1.70 4.99
N ASN A 98 -9.93 -1.75 6.14
CA ASN A 98 -8.72 -0.98 6.43
C ASN A 98 -7.62 -1.23 5.40
N LEU A 99 -7.42 -2.48 4.94
CA LEU A 99 -6.34 -2.81 4.01
C LEU A 99 -6.55 -2.11 2.66
N GLU A 100 -7.76 -2.17 2.13
CA GLU A 100 -8.12 -1.55 0.85
C GLU A 100 -8.10 -0.02 0.94
N VAL A 101 -8.59 0.54 2.05
CA VAL A 101 -8.55 1.99 2.29
C VAL A 101 -7.11 2.49 2.37
N LEU A 102 -6.23 1.79 3.09
CA LEU A 102 -4.83 2.19 3.21
C LEU A 102 -4.09 2.12 1.86
N LYS A 103 -4.40 1.13 1.01
CA LYS A 103 -3.85 1.07 -0.36
C LYS A 103 -4.24 2.27 -1.22
N LEU A 104 -5.47 2.77 -1.08
CA LEU A 104 -5.92 3.96 -1.79
C LEU A 104 -5.24 5.23 -1.26
N LEU A 105 -5.13 5.36 0.07
CA LEU A 105 -4.48 6.50 0.71
C LEU A 105 -2.97 6.54 0.45
N GLN A 106 -2.35 5.40 0.18
CA GLN A 106 -0.92 5.28 -0.09
C GLN A 106 -0.44 6.27 -1.16
N LYS A 107 -1.21 6.48 -2.24
CA LYS A 107 -0.80 7.36 -3.35
C LYS A 107 -0.73 8.85 -2.94
N SER A 108 -1.69 9.31 -2.14
CA SER A 108 -1.84 10.74 -1.80
C SER A 108 -1.14 11.14 -0.50
N TYR A 109 -1.06 10.19 0.45
CA TYR A 109 -0.58 10.42 1.82
C TYR A 109 0.73 9.69 2.15
N ASN A 110 1.45 9.17 1.15
CA ASN A 110 2.76 8.58 1.37
C ASN A 110 3.68 9.55 2.12
N SER A 111 4.28 9.10 3.23
CA SER A 111 5.21 9.88 4.05
C SER A 111 4.66 11.20 4.62
N LYS A 112 3.34 11.40 4.64
CA LYS A 112 2.69 12.60 5.22
C LYS A 112 2.10 12.36 6.62
N VAL A 113 2.04 11.12 7.09
CA VAL A 113 1.41 10.75 8.36
C VAL A 113 2.43 10.83 9.49
N LYS A 114 2.16 11.67 10.51
CA LYS A 114 3.06 11.87 11.66
C LYS A 114 2.91 10.81 12.76
N LEU A 115 1.69 10.35 13.00
CA LEU A 115 1.36 9.41 14.07
C LEU A 115 0.26 8.47 13.57
N ILE A 116 0.41 7.18 13.87
CA ILE A 116 -0.61 6.16 13.62
C ILE A 116 -1.04 5.58 14.97
N TYR A 117 -2.34 5.60 15.24
CA TYR A 117 -2.95 4.99 16.41
C TYR A 117 -3.95 3.92 15.96
N ILE A 118 -3.76 2.68 16.45
CA ILE A 118 -4.60 1.53 16.09
C ILE A 118 -5.31 1.04 17.35
N VAL A 119 -6.64 1.04 17.32
CA VAL A 119 -7.49 0.58 18.43
C VAL A 119 -8.13 -0.75 18.06
N ILE A 120 -7.99 -1.75 18.93
CA ILE A 120 -8.57 -3.09 18.73
C ILE A 120 -9.98 -3.20 19.36
N HIS A 121 -10.38 -2.24 20.21
CA HIS A 121 -11.70 -2.19 20.86
C HIS A 121 -12.58 -1.03 20.35
N SER A 122 -13.79 -1.35 19.88
CA SER A 122 -14.67 -0.41 19.17
C SER A 122 -15.43 0.53 20.11
N LEU A 123 -14.97 1.78 20.24
CA LEU A 123 -15.70 2.87 20.92
C LEU A 123 -15.95 4.10 20.02
N LEU A 124 -15.77 3.99 18.70
CA LEU A 124 -15.81 5.14 17.77
C LEU A 124 -17.22 5.50 17.25
N LYS A 125 -18.30 4.95 17.82
CA LYS A 125 -19.66 5.23 17.34
C LYS A 125 -20.14 6.67 17.61
N TYR A 126 -19.46 7.42 18.48
CA TYR A 126 -19.83 8.78 18.85
C TYR A 126 -18.64 9.73 18.70
N CYS A 127 -18.38 10.19 17.48
CA CYS A 127 -17.48 11.33 17.27
C CYS A 127 -18.32 12.59 16.99
N PRO A 128 -18.35 13.57 17.91
CA PRO A 128 -19.12 14.80 17.73
C PRO A 128 -18.44 15.81 16.78
N LEU A 129 -17.20 15.56 16.35
CA LEU A 129 -16.42 16.45 15.49
C LEU A 129 -17.04 16.63 14.09
N SER A 130 -16.77 17.80 13.49
CA SER A 130 -17.00 18.03 12.06
C SER A 130 -16.09 17.12 11.25
N ILE A 131 -16.67 16.21 10.47
CA ILE A 131 -15.94 15.14 9.78
C ILE A 131 -16.56 14.92 8.40
N LEU A 132 -15.69 14.76 7.40
CA LEU A 132 -16.03 14.30 6.07
C LEU A 132 -16.13 12.77 6.06
N ARG A 133 -17.30 12.22 5.74
CA ARG A 133 -17.53 10.78 5.70
C ARG A 133 -17.36 10.25 4.28
N LEU A 134 -16.42 9.34 4.10
CA LEU A 134 -16.22 8.60 2.86
C LEU A 134 -16.63 7.15 3.03
N ARG A 135 -17.28 6.60 2.01
CA ARG A 135 -17.59 5.17 1.93
C ARG A 135 -16.73 4.54 0.86
N PHE A 136 -16.07 3.43 1.19
CA PHE A 136 -15.41 2.60 0.20
C PHE A 136 -16.43 1.93 -0.71
N ILE A 137 -16.20 2.02 -2.02
CA ILE A 137 -16.96 1.34 -3.06
C ILE A 137 -15.97 0.51 -3.86
N GLY A 138 -16.13 -0.80 -3.84
CA GLY A 138 -15.27 -1.76 -4.55
C GLY A 138 -16.08 -2.95 -5.02
#